data_AF-A0A453FKS2-F1
#
_entry.id   AF-A0A453FKS2-F1
#
_cell.length_a   1.000
_cell.length_b   1.000
_cell.length_c   1.000
_cell.angle_alpha   90.00
_cell.angle_beta   90.00
_cell.angle_gamma   90.00
#
_symmetry.space_group_name_H-M   'P 1'
#
loop_
_entity.id
_entity.type
_entity.pdbx_description
1 polymer ?
#
loop_
_entity_poly.entity_id
_entity_poly.type
_entity_poly.pdbx_seq_one_letter_code
_entity_poly.pdbx_strand_id
1 'polypeptide(L)'
;MGYRAVICGMDPVCCESKSWMETANVEKLSKGPNQPFYQVLVDVYADPELLVAYVAEENLSEAEESEKGRFEHPYTEFLFYGEDTARDFIPVKQLREKYDQPRYEASGDENDDDGTTNS
;
A
#
# COMPACT_ATOMS: atom_id res chain seq x y z
N MET A 1 -4.16 -15.60 12.49
CA MET A 1 -3.38 -14.42 12.94
C MET A 1 -2.98 -13.69 11.69
N GLY A 2 -3.35 -12.42 11.60
CA GLY A 2 -2.98 -11.53 10.50
C GLY A 2 -2.63 -10.18 11.09
N TYR A 3 -1.95 -9.35 10.31
CA TYR A 3 -1.63 -7.97 10.68
C TYR A 3 -2.22 -7.04 9.63
N ARG A 4 -2.51 -5.82 10.05
CA ARG A 4 -2.89 -4.75 9.14
C ARG A 4 -1.63 -4.18 8.49
N ALA A 5 -1.69 -3.95 7.18
CA ALA A 5 -0.57 -3.38 6.44
C ALA A 5 -1.04 -2.56 5.23
N VAL A 6 -0.14 -1.71 4.74
CA VAL A 6 -0.31 -0.91 3.53
C VAL A 6 0.66 -1.41 2.46
N ILE A 7 0.15 -1.69 1.26
CA ILE A 7 0.96 -2.11 0.13
C ILE A 7 1.78 -0.91 -0.37
N CYS A 8 3.10 -1.06 -0.45
CA CYS A 8 4.01 -0.05 -0.98
C CYS A 8 4.86 -0.56 -2.16
N GLY A 9 4.66 -1.81 -2.56
CA GLY A 9 5.34 -2.39 -3.72
C GLY A 9 4.72 -3.72 -4.12
N MET A 10 4.98 -4.11 -5.36
CA MET A 10 4.56 -5.36 -5.97
C MET A 10 5.63 -5.84 -6.95
N ASP A 11 5.86 -7.14 -6.96
CA ASP A 11 6.58 -7.89 -8.00
C ASP A 11 5.63 -8.93 -8.61
N PRO A 12 5.65 -9.13 -9.94
CA PRO A 12 4.72 -10.04 -10.62
C PRO A 12 4.93 -11.52 -10.26
N VAL A 13 6.12 -11.87 -9.77
CA VAL A 13 6.52 -13.19 -9.26
C VAL A 13 7.44 -13.00 -8.06
N CYS A 14 7.65 -14.04 -7.27
CA CYS A 14 8.62 -13.98 -6.17
C CYS A 14 10.04 -13.69 -6.71
N CYS A 15 10.63 -12.57 -6.29
CA CYS A 15 11.97 -12.15 -6.70
C CYS A 15 13.07 -12.51 -5.68
N GLU A 16 12.71 -13.20 -4.60
CA GLU A 16 13.62 -13.54 -3.51
C GLU A 16 14.50 -14.76 -3.78
N SER A 17 15.54 -14.92 -2.97
CA SER A 17 16.46 -16.05 -3.07
C SER A 17 15.76 -17.39 -2.78
N LYS A 18 16.26 -18.50 -3.36
CA LYS A 18 15.75 -19.85 -3.07
C LYS A 18 15.75 -20.18 -1.57
N SER A 19 16.82 -19.81 -0.86
CA SER A 19 16.93 -19.99 0.58
C SER A 19 15.86 -19.24 1.37
N TRP A 20 15.52 -18.02 0.93
CA TRP A 20 14.43 -17.26 1.53
C TRP A 20 13.09 -17.94 1.25
N MET A 21 12.84 -18.34 -0.01
CA MET A 21 11.61 -19.03 -0.41
C MET A 21 11.40 -20.34 0.34
N GLU A 22 12.45 -21.12 0.59
CA GLU A 22 12.41 -22.33 1.43
C GLU A 22 11.98 -22.00 2.87
N THR A 23 12.59 -20.97 3.46
CA THR A 23 12.27 -20.51 4.83
C THR A 23 10.83 -20.00 4.94
N ALA A 24 10.39 -19.22 3.95
CA ALA A 24 9.04 -18.68 3.86
C ALA A 24 8.00 -19.70 3.38
N ASN A 25 8.41 -20.94 3.09
CA ASN A 25 7.54 -22.01 2.57
C ASN A 25 6.78 -21.62 1.29
N VAL A 26 7.40 -20.83 0.42
CA VAL A 26 6.77 -20.35 -0.83
C VAL A 26 6.31 -21.50 -1.72
N GLU A 27 7.06 -22.61 -1.77
CA GLU A 27 6.65 -23.78 -2.57
C GLU A 27 5.41 -24.52 -2.04
N LYS A 28 4.99 -24.26 -0.80
CA LYS A 28 3.76 -24.83 -0.22
C LYS A 28 2.53 -23.98 -0.49
N LEU A 29 2.71 -22.78 -1.01
CA LEU A 29 1.63 -21.89 -1.44
C LEU A 29 0.90 -22.49 -2.65
N SER A 30 -0.39 -22.24 -2.77
CA SER A 30 -1.21 -22.82 -3.83
C SER A 30 -0.74 -22.44 -5.24
N LYS A 31 -0.26 -21.20 -5.42
CA LYS A 31 0.33 -20.73 -6.69
C LYS A 31 1.87 -20.72 -6.68
N GLY A 32 2.49 -21.14 -5.57
CA GLY A 32 3.94 -21.14 -5.40
C GLY A 32 4.56 -19.75 -5.61
N PRO A 33 5.76 -19.66 -6.21
CA PRO A 33 6.41 -18.38 -6.54
C PRO A 33 5.83 -17.69 -7.78
N ASN A 34 4.93 -18.34 -8.53
CA ASN A 34 4.39 -17.86 -9.81
C ASN A 34 3.10 -17.03 -9.62
N GLN A 35 3.10 -16.16 -8.61
CA GLN A 35 2.01 -15.23 -8.31
C GLN A 35 2.61 -13.89 -7.89
N PRO A 36 1.82 -12.80 -7.87
CA PRO A 36 2.30 -11.53 -7.35
C PRO A 36 2.72 -11.64 -5.89
N PHE A 37 3.81 -10.94 -5.55
CA PHE A 37 4.24 -10.72 -4.18
C PHE A 37 4.25 -9.23 -3.90
N TYR A 38 3.83 -8.87 -2.70
CA TYR A 38 3.63 -7.49 -2.29
C TYR A 38 4.58 -7.14 -1.15
N GLN A 39 5.21 -5.98 -1.28
CA GLN A 39 5.94 -5.33 -0.21
C GLN A 39 4.94 -4.50 0.59
N VAL A 40 4.84 -4.75 1.89
CA VAL A 40 3.86 -4.10 2.74
C VAL A 40 4.51 -3.46 3.96
N LEU A 41 4.01 -2.29 4.35
CA LEU A 41 4.32 -1.63 5.61
C LEU A 41 3.32 -2.12 6.65
N VAL A 42 3.80 -2.73 7.72
CA VAL A 42 2.93 -3.28 8.77
C VAL A 42 2.65 -2.21 9.81
N ASP A 43 1.41 -2.14 10.30
CA ASP A 43 1.04 -1.17 11.33
C ASP A 43 1.86 -1.44 12.61
N VAL A 44 2.57 -0.42 13.11
CA VAL A 44 3.42 -0.55 14.30
C VAL A 44 2.66 -0.98 15.54
N TYR A 45 1.34 -0.77 15.57
CA TYR A 45 0.48 -1.23 16.67
C TYR A 45 -0.01 -2.67 16.50
N ALA A 46 0.02 -3.22 15.28
CA ALA A 46 -0.32 -4.61 15.01
C ALA A 46 0.85 -5.55 15.37
N ASP A 47 2.07 -5.17 14.96
CA ASP A 47 3.29 -5.88 15.31
C ASP A 47 4.50 -4.93 15.29
N PRO A 48 5.01 -4.49 16.47
CA PRO A 48 6.12 -3.53 16.52
C PRO A 48 7.47 -4.12 16.10
N GLU A 49 7.60 -5.46 16.01
CA GLU A 49 8.85 -6.12 15.60
C GLU A 49 8.92 -6.37 14.08
N LEU A 50 7.77 -6.32 13.39
CA LEU A 50 7.67 -6.50 11.95
C LEU A 50 7.25 -5.18 11.30
N LEU A 51 8.20 -4.40 10.80
CA LEU A 51 7.90 -3.13 10.10
C LEU A 51 7.55 -3.34 8.62
N VAL A 52 8.24 -4.26 7.96
CA VAL A 52 8.06 -4.55 6.54
C VAL A 52 7.94 -6.04 6.31
N ALA A 53 7.08 -6.43 5.38
CA ALA A 53 6.91 -7.82 4.99
C ALA A 53 6.83 -7.96 3.46
N TYR A 54 7.19 -9.15 2.99
CA TYR A 54 7.05 -9.57 1.60
C TYR A 54 6.09 -10.75 1.53
N VAL A 55 4.92 -10.53 0.96
CA VAL A 55 3.74 -11.39 1.16
C VAL A 55 3.18 -11.82 -0.18
N ALA A 56 2.88 -13.11 -0.33
CA ALA A 56 2.21 -13.63 -1.51
C ALA A 56 0.77 -13.11 -1.62
N GLU A 57 0.29 -12.92 -2.85
CA GLU A 57 -1.10 -12.50 -3.13
C GLU A 57 -2.14 -13.34 -2.37
N GLU A 58 -1.99 -14.67 -2.35
CA GLU A 58 -2.95 -15.56 -1.70
C GLU A 58 -3.03 -15.42 -0.17
N ASN A 59 -2.08 -14.71 0.45
CA ASN A 59 -2.06 -14.41 1.88
C ASN A 59 -2.61 -13.01 2.19
N LEU A 60 -3.08 -12.26 1.20
CA LEU A 60 -3.68 -10.95 1.39
C LEU A 60 -5.21 -11.04 1.42
N SER A 61 -5.79 -10.18 2.25
CA SER A 61 -7.23 -9.89 2.29
C SER A 61 -7.40 -8.39 2.24
N GLU A 62 -8.41 -7.92 1.52
CA GLU A 62 -8.81 -6.51 1.56
C GLU A 62 -9.23 -6.14 2.99
N ALA A 63 -8.80 -4.97 3.45
CA ALA A 63 -9.20 -4.46 4.76
C ALA A 63 -10.67 -4.03 4.72
N GLU A 64 -11.44 -4.45 5.72
CA GLU A 64 -12.80 -3.97 5.89
C GLU A 64 -12.82 -2.49 6.30
N GLU A 65 -13.92 -1.79 6.05
CA GLU A 65 -14.08 -0.38 6.45
C GLU A 65 -13.86 -0.17 7.96
N SER A 66 -14.26 -1.15 8.78
CA SER A 66 -14.04 -1.12 10.23
C SER A 66 -12.56 -1.20 10.63
N GLU A 67 -11.72 -1.74 9.74
CA GLU A 67 -10.28 -1.91 9.90
C GLU A 67 -9.50 -0.74 9.29
N LYS A 68 -10.12 0.11 8.46
CA LYS A 68 -9.56 1.35 7.91
C LYS A 68 -9.44 2.48 8.96
N GLY A 69 -8.91 2.15 10.14
CA GLY A 69 -8.64 3.06 11.25
C GLY A 69 -7.28 3.77 11.13
N ARG A 70 -6.79 4.33 12.25
CA ARG A 70 -5.44 4.91 12.32
C ARG A 70 -4.39 3.88 11.91
N PHE A 71 -3.55 4.22 10.94
CA PHE A 71 -2.37 3.46 10.55
C PHE A 71 -1.13 4.28 10.86
N GLU A 72 -0.12 3.67 11.49
CA GLU A 72 1.11 4.37 11.82
C GLU A 72 2.33 3.55 11.41
N HIS A 73 3.23 4.17 10.67
CA HIS A 73 4.46 3.55 10.23
C HIS A 73 5.52 4.61 9.88
N PRO A 74 6.80 4.45 10.27
CA PRO A 74 7.84 5.44 10.04
C PRO A 74 8.11 5.76 8.57
N TYR A 75 7.77 4.84 7.64
CA TYR A 75 7.96 5.05 6.20
C TYR A 75 6.76 5.67 5.48
N THR A 76 5.64 5.87 6.15
CA THR A 76 4.41 6.41 5.52
C THR A 76 4.68 7.76 4.86
N GLU A 77 5.28 8.70 5.58
CA GLU A 77 5.54 10.07 5.07
C GLU A 77 6.57 10.12 3.92
N PHE A 78 7.36 9.06 3.74
CA PHE A 78 8.32 8.96 2.65
C PHE A 78 7.72 8.38 1.38
N LEU A 79 6.71 7.52 1.51
CA LEU A 79 6.12 6.77 0.41
C LEU A 79 4.76 7.32 -0.03
N PHE A 80 4.08 8.07 0.84
CA PHE A 80 2.74 8.59 0.62
C PHE A 80 2.62 10.05 1.05
N TYR A 81 1.81 10.82 0.34
CA TYR A 81 1.49 12.21 0.70
C TYR A 81 0.42 12.31 1.80
N GLY A 82 -0.31 11.22 2.05
CA GLY A 82 -1.44 11.15 2.97
C GLY A 82 -2.46 10.11 2.50
N GLU A 83 -3.67 10.22 3.03
CA GLU A 83 -4.84 9.44 2.64
C GLU A 83 -5.83 10.32 1.88
N ASP A 84 -6.60 9.74 0.98
CA ASP A 84 -7.76 10.40 0.38
C ASP A 84 -9.02 10.29 1.27
N THR A 85 -10.16 10.75 0.77
CA THR A 85 -11.45 10.68 1.48
C THR A 85 -11.94 9.25 1.70
N ALA A 86 -11.46 8.28 0.94
CA ALA A 86 -11.76 6.85 1.05
C ALA A 86 -10.75 6.09 1.91
N ARG A 87 -9.82 6.81 2.58
CA ARG A 87 -8.75 6.26 3.41
C ARG A 87 -7.71 5.47 2.61
N ASP A 88 -7.63 5.68 1.31
CA ASP A 88 -6.62 5.07 0.46
C ASP A 88 -5.38 5.96 0.42
N PHE A 89 -4.20 5.33 0.54
CA PHE A 89 -2.94 6.05 0.59
C PHE A 89 -2.56 6.62 -0.79
N ILE A 90 -2.22 7.91 -0.82
CA ILE A 90 -1.84 8.64 -2.04
C ILE A 90 -0.33 8.50 -2.25
N PRO A 91 0.15 7.74 -3.26
CA PRO A 91 1.57 7.47 -3.45
C PRO A 91 2.34 8.72 -3.91
N VAL A 92 3.58 8.85 -3.45
CA VAL A 92 4.49 9.89 -3.96
C VAL A 92 4.82 9.66 -5.44
N LYS A 93 5.28 10.72 -6.12
CA LYS A 93 5.60 10.68 -7.56
C LYS A 93 6.46 9.46 -7.97
N GLN A 94 7.50 9.13 -7.20
CA GLN A 94 8.40 8.02 -7.51
C GLN A 94 7.67 6.67 -7.51
N LEU A 95 6.83 6.42 -6.50
CA LEU A 95 6.09 5.17 -6.38
C LEU A 95 5.03 5.06 -7.49
N ARG A 96 4.37 6.18 -7.78
CA ARG A 96 3.39 6.29 -8.85
C ARG A 96 3.98 6.02 -10.23
N GLU A 97 5.13 6.60 -10.55
CA GLU A 97 5.84 6.37 -11.82
C GLU A 97 6.33 4.92 -11.94
N LYS A 98 6.78 4.30 -10.84
CA LYS A 98 7.22 2.90 -10.83
C LYS A 98 6.11 1.92 -11.26
N TYR A 99 4.87 2.21 -10.88
CA TYR A 99 3.71 1.35 -11.11
C TYR A 99 2.71 1.89 -12.16
N ASP A 100 3.13 2.88 -12.94
CA ASP A 100 2.33 3.53 -14.00
C ASP A 100 0.93 3.97 -13.52
N GLN A 101 0.86 4.50 -12.29
CA GLN A 101 -0.40 4.94 -11.69
C GLN A 101 -0.71 6.40 -12.07
N PRO A 102 -1.99 6.76 -12.30
CA PRO A 102 -2.39 8.12 -12.56
C PRO A 102 -2.19 9.00 -11.33
N ARG A 103 -1.97 10.30 -11.53
CA ARG A 103 -1.90 11.25 -10.42
C ARG A 103 -3.27 11.30 -9.74
N TYR A 104 -3.28 11.21 -8.42
CA TYR A 104 -4.49 11.48 -7.65
C TYR A 104 -4.92 12.93 -7.85
N GLU A 105 -6.18 13.12 -8.26
CA GLU A 105 -6.83 14.42 -8.37
C GLU A 105 -7.95 14.46 -7.33
N ALA A 106 -7.85 15.40 -6.38
CA ALA A 106 -8.90 15.58 -5.39
C ALA A 106 -10.15 16.08 -6.11
N SER A 107 -11.28 15.40 -5.91
CA SER A 107 -12.55 15.79 -6.51
C SER A 107 -13.12 16.99 -5.76
N GLY A 108 -12.64 18.20 -6.07
CA GLY A 108 -13.25 19.44 -5.61
C GLY A 108 -12.25 20.51 -5.17
N ASP A 109 -11.84 21.34 -6.13
CA ASP A 109 -11.64 22.79 -5.96
C ASP A 109 -11.93 23.45 -7.31
N GLU A 110 -13.15 23.25 -7.83
CA GLU A 110 -13.75 24.10 -8.86
C GLU A 110 -14.73 25.06 -8.18
N ASN A 111 -14.26 25.94 -7.30
CA ASN A 111 -15.03 27.11 -6.84
C ASN A 111 -14.07 28.22 -6.42
N ASP A 112 -13.36 28.80 -7.39
CA ASP A 112 -12.83 30.15 -7.29
C ASP A 112 -12.86 30.78 -8.70
N ASP A 113 -14.04 31.28 -9.10
CA ASP A 113 -14.06 32.47 -9.96
C ASP A 113 -15.01 33.50 -9.36
N ASP A 114 -14.44 34.68 -9.27
CA ASP A 114 -14.68 35.75 -8.32
C ASP A 114 -15.90 36.59 -8.72
N GLY A 115 -16.72 36.92 -7.73
CA GLY A 115 -17.82 37.86 -7.90
C GLY A 115 -17.28 39.26 -8.17
N THR A 116 -17.10 39.64 -9.42
CA THR A 116 -16.96 41.06 -9.78
C THR A 116 -18.35 41.68 -9.93
N THR A 117 -18.81 42.29 -8.85
CA THR A 117 -19.75 43.42 -8.93
C THR A 117 -19.12 44.55 -9.73
N ASN A 118 -19.81 45.08 -10.75
CA ASN A 118 -19.59 46.48 -11.11
C ASN A 118 -20.91 47.16 -11.50
N SER A 119 -20.97 48.42 -11.09
CA SER A 119 -22.12 49.29 -10.83
C SER A 119 -23.11 49.55 -11.97
#